data_AF-A0A7J4V1F6-F1
#
_entry.id   AF-A0A7J4V1F6-F1
#
_cell.length_a   1.000
_cell.length_b   1.000
_cell.length_c   1.000
_cell.angle_alpha   90.00
_cell.angle_beta   90.00
_cell.angle_gamma   90.00
#
_symmetry.space_group_name_H-M   'P 1'
#
loop_
_entity.id
_entity.type
_entity.pdbx_description
1 polymer ?
#
loop_
_entity_poly.entity_id
_entity_poly.type
_entity_poly.pdbx_seq_one_letter_code
_entity_poly.pdbx_strand_id
1 'polypeptide(L)'
;MIDEGGWAKLWVRDFGFELAGAMMLVGLTIAAVRRFILRPRIVRTELPDAASILFLLAVVLGGFILEGMGIAGGIPGHTQDIEYSFLGYAISLVLPASSGDWYDAAWLIHGIMSALLIAYIPFSKLFHMIATPIVIELEGMMSKEVRR
;
A
#
# COMPACT_ATOMS: atom_id res chain seq x y z
N MET A 1 17.11 8.70 17.11
CA MET A 1 16.56 7.36 17.36
C MET A 1 15.16 7.57 17.92
N ILE A 2 14.12 7.08 17.25
CA ILE A 2 12.76 7.17 17.80
C ILE A 2 12.73 6.24 19.01
N ASP A 3 12.25 6.73 20.15
CA ASP A 3 12.11 5.93 21.36
C ASP A 3 11.17 4.73 21.12
N GLU A 4 11.59 3.55 21.58
CA GLU A 4 10.89 2.27 21.43
C GLU A 4 9.48 2.30 22.07
N GLY A 5 9.26 3.17 23.08
CA GLY A 5 7.94 3.41 23.68
C GLY A 5 7.35 4.79 23.36
N GLY A 6 7.96 5.54 22.43
CA GLY A 6 7.57 6.91 22.14
C GLY A 6 6.23 6.99 21.42
N TRP A 7 5.40 7.97 21.79
CA TRP A 7 4.09 8.20 21.16
C TRP A 7 4.15 8.30 19.62
N ALA A 8 5.23 8.83 19.06
CA ALA A 8 5.42 8.92 17.61
C ALA A 8 5.60 7.55 16.95
N LYS A 9 6.29 6.61 17.59
CA LYS A 9 6.42 5.23 17.10
C LYS A 9 5.05 4.55 17.05
N LEU A 10 4.37 4.53 18.19
CA LEU A 10 3.11 3.79 18.33
C LEU A 10 1.97 4.39 17.50
N TRP A 11 1.74 5.71 17.60
CA TRP A 11 0.57 6.33 16.97
C TRP A 11 0.79 6.69 15.50
N VAL A 12 1.98 7.17 15.13
CA VAL A 12 2.22 7.67 13.77
C VAL A 12 2.74 6.55 12.87
N ARG A 13 3.74 5.79 13.34
CA ARG A 13 4.34 4.72 12.54
C ARG A 13 3.49 3.45 12.58
N ASP A 14 3.26 2.87 13.75
CA ASP A 14 2.65 1.54 13.85
C ASP A 14 1.16 1.60 13.53
N PHE A 15 0.38 2.34 14.32
CA PHE A 15 -1.06 2.50 14.05
C PHE A 15 -1.35 3.21 12.72
N GLY A 16 -0.61 4.29 12.43
CA GLY A 16 -0.86 5.13 11.27
C GLY A 16 -0.62 4.41 9.94
N PHE A 17 0.47 3.64 9.84
CA PHE A 17 0.76 2.87 8.61
C PHE A 17 -0.19 1.68 8.45
N GLU A 18 -0.56 1.00 9.53
CA GLU A 18 -1.54 -0.08 9.48
C GLU A 18 -2.90 0.43 8.97
N LEU A 19 -3.39 1.54 9.55
CA LEU A 19 -4.65 2.15 9.15
C LEU A 19 -4.62 2.61 7.68
N ALA A 20 -3.55 3.30 7.27
CA ALA A 20 -3.42 3.78 5.90
C ALA A 20 -3.34 2.61 4.90
N GLY A 21 -2.60 1.55 5.23
CA GLY A 21 -2.51 0.34 4.44
C GLY A 21 -3.87 -0.37 4.30
N ALA A 22 -4.63 -0.48 5.40
CA ALA A 22 -5.96 -1.08 5.40
C ALA A 22 -6.95 -0.27 4.54
N MET A 23 -6.94 1.06 4.67
CA MET A 23 -7.76 1.94 3.84
C MET A 23 -7.42 1.79 2.35
N MET A 24 -6.12 1.72 2.03
CA MET A 24 -5.66 1.51 0.66
C MET A 24 -6.10 0.14 0.13
N LEU A 25 -6.00 -0.91 0.93
CA LEU A 25 -6.44 -2.26 0.56
C LEU A 25 -7.95 -2.30 0.27
N VAL A 26 -8.76 -1.67 1.12
CA VAL A 26 -10.22 -1.56 0.92
C VAL A 26 -10.53 -0.81 -0.37
N GLY A 27 -9.91 0.35 -0.58
CA GLY A 27 -10.12 1.16 -1.79
C GLY A 27 -9.73 0.43 -3.08
N LEU A 28 -8.57 -0.24 -3.08
CA LEU A 28 -8.10 -1.03 -4.22
C LEU A 28 -8.99 -2.25 -4.48
N THR A 29 -9.48 -2.91 -3.43
CA THR A 29 -10.42 -4.02 -3.56
C THR A 29 -11.72 -3.57 -4.20
N ILE A 30 -12.30 -2.44 -3.74
CA ILE A 30 -13.49 -1.86 -4.35
C ILE A 30 -13.24 -1.50 -5.82
N ALA A 31 -12.08 -0.89 -6.13
CA ALA A 31 -11.71 -0.55 -7.49
C ALA A 31 -11.58 -1.79 -8.39
N ALA A 32 -10.95 -2.86 -7.89
CA ALA A 32 -10.79 -4.13 -8.58
C ALA A 32 -12.14 -4.82 -8.82
N VAL A 33 -13.00 -4.92 -7.79
CA VAL A 33 -14.35 -5.50 -7.89
C VAL A 33 -15.18 -4.73 -8.92
N ARG A 34 -15.18 -3.39 -8.86
CA ARG A 34 -15.91 -2.55 -9.82
C ARG A 34 -15.42 -2.77 -11.25
N ARG A 35 -14.11 -2.91 -11.43
CA ARG A 35 -13.48 -3.00 -12.75
C ARG A 35 -13.59 -4.39 -13.38
N PHE A 36 -13.37 -5.45 -12.61
CA PHE A 36 -13.26 -6.81 -13.13
C PHE A 36 -14.51 -7.66 -12.94
N ILE A 37 -15.34 -7.37 -11.93
CA ILE A 37 -16.54 -8.15 -11.60
C ILE A 37 -17.80 -7.39 -12.05
N LEU A 38 -18.05 -6.20 -11.50
CA LEU A 38 -19.30 -5.47 -11.77
C LEU A 38 -19.37 -4.87 -13.18
N ARG A 39 -18.23 -4.48 -13.75
CA ARG A 39 -18.07 -3.97 -15.13
C ARG A 39 -19.18 -3.01 -15.57
N PRO A 40 -19.44 -1.90 -14.84
CA PRO A 40 -20.47 -0.94 -15.22
C PRO A 40 -20.13 -0.30 -16.57
N ARG A 41 -21.14 -0.08 -17.43
CA ARG A 41 -20.96 0.39 -18.83
C ARG A 41 -20.15 1.69 -18.97
N ILE A 42 -20.09 2.52 -17.94
CA ILE A 42 -19.36 3.79 -17.94
C ILE A 42 -17.84 3.62 -17.73
N VAL A 43 -17.39 2.47 -17.21
CA VAL A 43 -15.98 2.21 -16.93
C VAL A 43 -15.34 1.49 -18.11
N ARG A 44 -14.53 2.22 -18.87
CA ARG A 44 -13.63 1.61 -19.86
C ARG A 44 -12.40 1.05 -19.15
N THR A 45 -12.07 -0.19 -19.47
CA THR A 45 -10.90 -0.87 -18.89
C THR A 45 -9.83 -1.00 -19.94
N GLU A 46 -8.86 -0.10 -19.83
CA GLU A 46 -7.61 -0.18 -20.59
C GLU A 46 -6.60 -1.03 -19.81
N LEU A 47 -5.71 -1.72 -20.53
CA LEU A 47 -4.68 -2.56 -19.92
C LEU A 47 -3.82 -1.81 -18.88
N PRO A 48 -3.36 -0.56 -19.11
CA PRO A 48 -2.58 0.17 -18.12
C PRO A 48 -3.33 0.44 -16.80
N ASP A 49 -4.65 0.58 -16.85
CA ASP A 49 -5.50 0.83 -15.67
C ASP A 49 -5.63 -0.42 -14.82
N ALA A 50 -5.88 -1.54 -15.50
CA ALA A 50 -5.92 -2.84 -14.86
C ALA A 50 -4.57 -3.19 -14.23
N ALA A 51 -3.48 -2.98 -14.97
CA ALA A 51 -2.12 -3.23 -14.49
C ALA A 51 -1.80 -2.40 -13.24
N SER A 52 -2.11 -1.11 -13.24
CA SER A 52 -1.84 -0.22 -12.10
C SER A 52 -2.59 -0.66 -10.83
N ILE A 53 -3.88 -1.00 -10.95
CA ILE A 53 -4.70 -1.44 -9.81
C ILE A 53 -4.19 -2.78 -9.27
N LEU A 54 -3.95 -3.76 -10.15
CA LEU A 54 -3.51 -5.09 -9.73
C LEU A 54 -2.11 -5.05 -9.14
N PHE A 55 -1.21 -4.23 -9.70
CA PHE A 55 0.16 -4.12 -9.20
C PHE A 55 0.22 -3.44 -7.83
N LEU A 56 -0.54 -2.34 -7.64
CA LEU A 56 -0.70 -1.73 -6.32
C LEU A 56 -1.30 -2.72 -5.31
N LEU A 57 -2.36 -3.43 -5.69
CA LEU A 57 -3.01 -4.40 -4.80
C LEU A 57 -2.04 -5.51 -4.39
N ALA A 58 -1.23 -6.02 -5.34
CA ALA A 58 -0.24 -7.05 -5.06
C ALA A 58 0.85 -6.57 -4.09
N VAL A 59 1.35 -5.34 -4.25
CA VAL A 59 2.34 -4.76 -3.33
C VAL A 59 1.72 -4.59 -1.95
N VAL A 60 0.54 -3.97 -1.83
CA VAL A 60 -0.11 -3.71 -0.54
C VAL A 60 -0.44 -5.01 0.20
N LEU A 61 -1.04 -5.98 -0.50
CA LEU A 61 -1.29 -7.30 0.08
C LEU A 61 0.00 -8.01 0.48
N GLY A 62 1.04 -7.92 -0.34
CA GLY A 62 2.34 -8.51 -0.05
C GLY A 62 2.96 -7.97 1.24
N GLY A 63 2.76 -6.68 1.56
CA GLY A 63 3.22 -6.08 2.81
C GLY A 63 2.56 -6.70 4.04
N PHE A 64 1.23 -6.81 4.03
CA PHE A 64 0.48 -7.44 5.13
C PHE A 64 0.77 -8.94 5.25
N ILE A 65 0.98 -9.64 4.12
CA ILE A 65 1.40 -11.05 4.15
C ILE A 65 2.77 -11.19 4.80
N LEU A 66 3.72 -10.31 4.48
CA LEU A 66 5.04 -10.33 5.10
C LEU A 66 4.99 -10.10 6.60
N GLU A 67 4.20 -9.13 7.04
CA GLU A 67 3.99 -8.88 8.45
C GLU A 67 3.41 -10.11 9.15
N GLY A 68 2.39 -10.74 8.57
CA GLY A 68 1.80 -11.97 9.10
C GLY A 68 2.79 -13.15 9.13
N MET A 69 3.65 -13.29 8.11
CA MET A 69 4.73 -14.28 8.10
C MET A 69 5.75 -14.02 9.21
N GLY A 70 6.10 -12.76 9.44
CA GLY A 70 7.01 -12.35 10.50
C GLY A 70 6.46 -12.64 11.90
N ILE A 71 5.17 -12.35 12.13
CA ILE A 71 4.47 -12.67 13.39
C ILE A 71 4.37 -14.20 13.57
N ALA A 72 3.88 -14.93 12.57
CA ALA A 72 3.71 -16.38 12.64
C ALA A 72 5.03 -17.14 12.85
N GLY A 73 6.10 -16.67 12.20
CA GLY A 73 7.45 -17.23 12.32
C GLY A 73 8.22 -16.77 13.55
N GLY A 74 7.67 -15.85 14.36
CA GLY A 74 8.35 -15.33 15.55
C GLY A 74 9.62 -14.52 15.23
N ILE A 75 9.66 -13.84 14.08
CA ILE A 75 10.84 -13.08 13.64
C ILE A 75 11.04 -11.87 14.56
N PRO A 76 12.28 -11.62 15.06
CA PRO A 76 12.57 -10.47 15.91
C PRO A 76 12.10 -9.16 15.28
N GLY A 77 11.42 -8.33 16.06
CA GLY A 77 10.86 -7.05 15.63
C GLY A 77 9.41 -7.12 15.11
N HIS A 78 8.94 -8.29 14.67
CA HIS A 78 7.53 -8.48 14.28
C HIS A 78 6.62 -8.88 15.45
N THR A 79 7.22 -9.39 16.54
CA THR A 79 6.48 -9.83 17.74
C THR A 79 6.31 -8.72 18.78
N GLN A 80 6.82 -7.52 18.50
CA GLN A 80 6.64 -6.34 19.34
C GLN A 80 5.38 -5.60 18.92
N ASP A 81 4.66 -5.01 19.89
CA ASP A 81 3.54 -4.10 19.61
C ASP A 81 2.44 -4.68 18.68
N ILE A 82 2.27 -6.02 18.69
CA ILE A 82 1.37 -6.79 17.79
C ILE A 82 -0.07 -6.25 17.81
N GLU A 83 -0.48 -5.62 18.91
CA GLU A 83 -1.79 -4.98 19.08
C GLU A 83 -2.09 -3.88 18.04
N TYR A 84 -1.05 -3.26 17.45
CA TYR A 84 -1.18 -2.28 16.38
C TYR A 84 -1.19 -2.90 14.98
N SER A 85 -0.69 -4.13 14.83
CA SER A 85 -0.59 -4.91 13.59
C SER A 85 -1.82 -5.78 13.35
N PHE A 86 -3.03 -5.22 13.40
CA PHE A 86 -4.26 -6.02 13.44
C PHE A 86 -4.48 -6.87 12.17
N LEU A 87 -4.07 -6.39 10.99
CA LEU A 87 -4.26 -7.13 9.74
C LEU A 87 -3.14 -8.15 9.55
N GLY A 88 -1.90 -7.77 9.85
CA GLY A 88 -0.77 -8.71 9.92
C GLY A 88 -1.04 -9.86 10.92
N TYR A 89 -1.57 -9.55 12.09
CA TYR A 89 -1.99 -10.54 13.10
C TYR A 89 -3.11 -11.45 12.58
N ALA A 90 -4.14 -10.89 11.95
CA ALA A 90 -5.21 -11.71 11.35
C ALA A 90 -4.67 -12.70 10.31
N ILE A 91 -3.69 -12.28 9.51
CA ILE A 91 -3.01 -13.15 8.53
C ILE A 91 -2.12 -14.19 9.26
N SER A 92 -1.43 -13.81 10.33
CA SER A 92 -0.58 -14.75 11.07
C SER A 92 -1.36 -15.92 11.68
N LEU A 93 -2.65 -15.73 12.01
CA LEU A 93 -3.51 -16.80 12.54
C LEU A 93 -3.76 -17.94 11.54
N VAL A 94 -3.64 -17.68 10.24
CA VAL A 94 -3.86 -18.69 9.19
C VAL A 94 -2.57 -19.18 8.54
N LEU A 95 -1.43 -18.55 8.86
CA LEU A 95 -0.12 -18.97 8.38
C LEU A 95 0.53 -19.96 9.36
N PRO A 96 1.17 -21.03 8.86
CA PRO A 96 1.96 -21.91 9.71
C PRO A 96 3.25 -21.19 10.14
N ALA A 97 3.80 -21.54 11.31
CA ALA A 97 5.07 -20.97 11.78
C ALA A 97 6.23 -21.15 10.78
N SER A 98 6.22 -22.22 10.00
CA SER A 98 7.18 -22.47 8.90
C SER A 98 7.13 -21.43 7.78
N SER A 99 6.13 -20.55 7.74
CA SER A 99 6.15 -19.39 6.83
C SER A 99 7.33 -18.46 7.11
N GLY A 100 7.80 -18.41 8.37
CA GLY A 100 9.00 -17.66 8.75
C GLY A 100 10.25 -18.09 7.98
N ASP A 101 10.36 -19.38 7.63
CA ASP A 101 11.50 -19.93 6.87
C ASP A 101 11.62 -19.31 5.46
N TRP A 102 10.51 -18.78 4.93
CA TRP A 102 10.43 -18.17 3.60
C TRP A 102 10.38 -16.64 3.65
N TYR A 103 10.47 -16.05 4.85
CA TYR A 103 10.31 -14.61 5.04
C TYR A 103 11.31 -13.80 4.23
N ASP A 104 12.60 -14.12 4.27
CA ASP A 104 13.65 -13.36 3.57
C ASP A 104 13.42 -13.35 2.04
N ALA A 105 13.00 -14.48 1.48
CA ALA A 105 12.69 -14.60 0.06
C ALA A 105 11.44 -13.78 -0.30
N ALA A 106 10.36 -13.89 0.50
CA ALA A 106 9.16 -13.11 0.31
C ALA A 106 9.42 -11.60 0.47
N TRP A 107 10.29 -11.23 1.41
CA TRP A 107 10.70 -9.85 1.67
C TRP A 107 11.44 -9.27 0.48
N LEU A 108 12.38 -10.04 -0.08
CA LEU A 108 13.10 -9.65 -1.30
C LEU A 108 12.15 -9.48 -2.49
N ILE A 109 11.22 -10.43 -2.69
CA ILE A 109 10.22 -10.35 -3.77
C ILE A 109 9.39 -9.08 -3.60
N HIS A 110 8.84 -8.82 -2.41
CA HIS A 110 8.08 -7.61 -2.14
C HIS A 110 8.91 -6.34 -2.35
N GLY A 111 10.16 -6.31 -1.88
CA GLY A 111 11.07 -5.19 -2.09
C GLY A 111 11.32 -4.89 -3.57
N ILE A 112 11.53 -5.93 -4.38
CA ILE A 112 11.69 -5.80 -5.84
C ILE A 112 10.39 -5.32 -6.49
N MET A 113 9.24 -5.90 -6.14
CA MET A 113 7.94 -5.47 -6.65
C MET A 113 7.67 -3.99 -6.33
N SER A 114 7.97 -3.56 -5.11
CA SER A 114 7.83 -2.18 -4.66
C SER A 114 8.76 -1.23 -5.44
N ALA A 115 10.02 -1.62 -5.67
CA ALA A 115 10.95 -0.84 -6.48
C ALA A 115 10.48 -0.71 -7.94
N LEU A 116 9.97 -1.80 -8.53
CA LEU A 116 9.39 -1.81 -9.86
C LEU A 116 8.14 -0.94 -9.95
N LEU A 117 7.27 -0.96 -8.93
CA LEU A 117 6.11 -0.06 -8.86
C LEU A 117 6.56 1.40 -8.83
N ILE A 118 7.55 1.76 -8.01
CA ILE A 118 8.11 3.12 -7.96
C ILE A 118 8.64 3.53 -9.34
N ALA A 119 9.41 2.67 -10.00
CA ALA A 119 9.91 2.92 -11.35
C ALA A 119 8.78 3.06 -12.40
N TYR A 120 7.64 2.40 -12.18
CA TYR A 120 6.48 2.43 -13.06
C TYR A 120 5.61 3.70 -12.89
N ILE A 121 5.59 4.33 -11.71
CA ILE A 121 4.78 5.53 -11.42
C ILE A 121 4.85 6.61 -12.52
N PRO A 122 6.02 7.12 -12.94
CA PRO A 122 6.10 8.23 -13.90
C PRO A 122 5.62 7.87 -15.32
N PHE A 123 5.54 6.58 -15.65
CA PHE A 123 5.16 6.08 -16.98
C PHE A 123 3.74 5.52 -17.01
N SER A 124 2.95 5.73 -15.95
CA SER A 124 1.64 5.15 -15.78
C SER A 124 0.59 6.21 -15.43
N LYS A 125 -0.67 5.80 -15.40
CA LYS A 125 -1.73 6.68 -14.93
C LYS A 125 -1.57 7.06 -13.46
N LEU A 126 -0.75 6.37 -12.66
CA LEU A 126 -0.47 6.71 -11.26
C LEU A 126 0.20 8.08 -11.09
N PHE A 127 0.83 8.59 -12.15
CA PHE A 127 1.45 9.92 -12.13
C PHE A 127 0.46 11.05 -11.77
N HIS A 128 -0.86 10.84 -11.91
CA HIS A 128 -1.87 11.80 -11.46
C HIS A 128 -1.74 12.15 -9.97
N MET A 129 -1.21 11.24 -9.13
CA MET A 129 -0.91 11.52 -7.73
C MET A 129 0.00 12.74 -7.55
N ILE A 130 0.88 13.00 -8.51
CA ILE A 130 1.83 14.14 -8.51
C ILE A 130 1.33 15.25 -9.43
N ALA A 131 0.91 14.92 -10.65
CA ALA A 131 0.56 15.91 -11.66
C ALA A 131 -0.69 16.73 -11.28
N THR A 132 -1.74 16.08 -10.76
CA THR A 132 -3.01 16.75 -10.46
C THR A 132 -2.85 17.90 -9.44
N PRO A 133 -2.22 17.72 -8.26
CA PRO A 133 -2.08 18.83 -7.32
C PRO A 133 -1.23 19.99 -7.87
N ILE A 134 -0.17 19.69 -8.65
CA ILE A 134 0.68 20.71 -9.27
C ILE A 134 -0.12 21.54 -10.28
N VAL A 135 -0.88 20.87 -11.16
CA VAL A 135 -1.68 21.54 -12.18
C VAL A 135 -2.75 22.45 -11.56
N ILE A 136 -3.45 21.97 -10.52
CA ILE A 136 -4.47 22.75 -9.81
C ILE A 136 -3.87 24.04 -9.22
N GLU A 137 -2.68 23.95 -8.60
CA GLU A 137 -2.03 25.13 -8.02
C GLU A 137 -1.57 26.12 -9.11
N LEU A 138 -0.96 25.62 -10.19
CA LEU A 138 -0.51 26.45 -11.31
C LEU A 138 -1.66 27.20 -11.97
N GLU A 139 -2.78 26.54 -12.22
CA GLU A 139 -4.00 27.18 -12.73
C GLU A 139 -4.54 28.23 -11.75
N GLY A 140 -4.50 27.92 -10.45
CA GLY A 140 -4.84 28.86 -9.38
C GLY A 140 -3.97 30.12 -9.39
N MET A 141 -2.67 29.98 -9.65
CA MET A 141 -1.74 31.11 -9.77
C MET A 141 -2.00 31.93 -11.04
N MET A 142 -2.10 31.29 -12.19
CA MET A 142 -2.32 31.95 -13.49
C MET A 142 -3.66 32.71 -13.52
N SER A 143 -4.71 32.14 -12.93
CA SER A 143 -6.03 32.80 -12.90
C SER A 143 -6.06 34.09 -12.05
N LYS A 144 -5.23 34.16 -11.00
CA LYS A 144 -5.06 35.38 -10.18
C LYS A 144 -4.29 36.45 -10.92
N GLU A 145 -3.31 36.06 -11.72
CA GLU A 145 -2.48 36.98 -12.51
C GLU A 145 -3.27 37.60 -13.68
N VAL A 146 -4.11 36.83 -14.36
CA VAL A 146 -4.98 37.33 -15.45
C VAL A 146 -6.09 38.28 -14.96
N ARG A 147 -6.48 38.21 -13.68
CA ARG A 147 -7.51 39.09 -13.08
C ARG A 147 -6.96 40.38 -12.48
N ARG A 148 -5.65 40.58 -12.45
CA ARG A 148 -5.01 41.86 -12.06
C ARG A 148 -4.80 42.74 -13.27
#